data_AF-A0A429RQ48-F1
#
_entry.id   AF-A0A429RQ48-F1
#
_cell.length_a   1.000
_cell.length_b   1.000
_cell.length_c   1.000
_cell.angle_alpha   90.00
_cell.angle_beta   90.00
_cell.angle_gamma   90.00
#
_symmetry.space_group_name_H-M   'P 1'
#
loop_
_entity.id
_entity.type
_entity.pdbx_description
1 polymer ?
#
loop_
_entity_poly.entity_id
_entity_poly.type
_entity_poly.pdbx_seq_one_letter_code
_entity_poly.pdbx_strand_id
1 'polypeptide(L)'
;MAVLARVLGDLAACAGVPSGAGFSERLNRAAYTVGGLIAADRLDPEAGERALVEAAARVRPGQTERARRIISSGLAAGRTRPLYAGGRG
;
A
#
# COMPACT_ATOMS: atom_id res chain seq x y z
N MET A 1 13.42 3.66 2.92
CA MET A 1 12.36 4.31 3.72
C MET A 1 11.58 5.41 2.97
N ALA A 2 12.16 6.16 2.02
CA ALA A 2 11.43 7.21 1.27
C ALA A 2 10.24 6.71 0.42
N VAL A 3 10.31 5.48 -0.13
CA VAL A 3 9.25 4.91 -0.97
C VAL A 3 7.96 4.67 -0.19
N LEU A 4 8.06 4.12 1.04
CA LEU A 4 6.89 3.89 1.90
C LEU A 4 6.21 5.21 2.26
N ALA A 5 6.98 6.23 2.65
CA ALA A 5 6.45 7.55 2.98
C ALA A 5 5.71 8.18 1.78
N ARG A 6 6.27 8.06 0.57
CA ARG A 6 5.62 8.56 -0.66
C ARG A 6 4.31 7.84 -0.96
N VAL A 7 4.31 6.50 -0.87
CA VAL A 7 3.12 5.67 -1.08
C VAL A 7 2.01 6.01 -0.08
N LEU A 8 2.35 6.22 1.20
CA LEU A 8 1.37 6.60 2.22
C LEU A 8 0.87 8.05 2.02
N GLY A 9 1.72 8.96 1.56
CA GLY A 9 1.34 10.32 1.18
C GLY A 9 0.31 10.35 0.05
N ASP A 10 0.51 9.55 -1.00
CA ASP A 10 -0.44 9.43 -2.11
C ASP A 10 -1.80 8.88 -1.65
N LEU A 11 -1.83 7.96 -0.67
CA LEU A 11 -3.07 7.49 -0.04
C LEU A 11 -3.75 8.56 0.79
N ALA A 12 -2.99 9.31 1.59
CA ALA A 12 -3.54 10.38 2.42
C ALA A 12 -4.18 11.51 1.58
N ALA A 13 -3.59 11.84 0.43
CA ALA A 13 -4.14 12.81 -0.51
C ALA A 13 -5.53 12.43 -1.06
N CYS A 14 -5.93 11.16 -0.93
CA CYS A 14 -7.25 10.67 -1.36
C CYS A 14 -8.40 11.04 -0.41
N ALA A 15 -8.12 11.53 0.80
CA ALA A 15 -9.14 11.77 1.82
C ALA A 15 -10.28 12.68 1.33
N GLY A 16 -9.97 13.65 0.47
CA GLY A 16 -10.93 14.61 -0.09
C GLY A 16 -11.69 14.15 -1.34
N VAL A 17 -11.41 12.96 -1.92
CA VAL A 17 -12.07 12.52 -3.17
C VAL A 17 -13.26 11.60 -2.84
N PRO A 18 -14.51 11.98 -3.18
CA PRO A 18 -15.72 11.22 -2.79
C PRO A 18 -15.91 9.90 -3.56
N SER A 19 -15.19 9.64 -4.66
CA SER A 19 -15.34 8.42 -5.46
C SER A 19 -14.45 7.26 -4.96
N GLY A 20 -15.09 6.20 -4.44
CA GLY A 20 -14.42 5.03 -3.85
C GLY A 20 -13.54 4.19 -4.79
N ALA A 21 -13.67 4.34 -6.11
CA ALA A 21 -12.81 3.69 -7.10
C ALA A 21 -11.35 4.17 -7.00
N GLY A 22 -11.14 5.50 -6.87
CA GLY A 22 -9.80 6.08 -6.80
C GLY A 22 -9.05 5.69 -5.52
N PHE A 23 -9.76 5.53 -4.40
CA PHE A 23 -9.17 5.05 -3.16
C PHE A 23 -8.75 3.57 -3.24
N SER A 24 -9.65 2.71 -3.75
CA SER A 24 -9.38 1.27 -3.83
C SER A 24 -8.20 0.96 -4.76
N GLU A 25 -8.12 1.64 -5.91
CA GLU A 25 -7.01 1.47 -6.85
C GLU A 25 -5.67 1.93 -6.26
N ARG A 26 -5.63 3.10 -5.63
CA ARG A 26 -4.40 3.59 -5.00
C ARG A 26 -3.96 2.72 -3.83
N LEU A 27 -4.91 2.24 -3.02
CA LEU A 27 -4.61 1.30 -1.94
C LEU A 27 -4.03 -0.01 -2.49
N ASN A 28 -4.58 -0.51 -3.61
CA ASN A 28 -4.04 -1.69 -4.27
C ASN A 28 -2.62 -1.47 -4.79
N ARG A 29 -2.35 -0.34 -5.47
CA ARG A 29 -0.99 0.01 -5.95
C ARG A 29 0.01 0.19 -4.80
N ALA A 30 -0.44 0.79 -3.70
CA ALA A 30 0.35 0.94 -2.49
C ALA A 30 0.73 -0.43 -1.92
N ALA A 31 -0.24 -1.32 -1.76
CA ALA A 31 -0.04 -2.68 -1.29
C ALA A 31 0.86 -3.50 -2.23
N TYR A 32 0.70 -3.36 -3.55
CA TYR A 32 1.58 -3.97 -4.55
C TYR A 32 3.04 -3.52 -4.38
N THR A 33 3.26 -2.22 -4.20
CA THR A 33 4.61 -1.67 -4.00
C THR A 33 5.24 -2.16 -2.70
N VAL A 34 4.47 -2.14 -1.60
CA VAL A 34 4.91 -2.64 -0.30
C VAL A 34 5.24 -4.14 -0.37
N GLY A 35 4.43 -4.94 -1.07
CA GLY A 35 4.68 -6.36 -1.30
C GLY A 35 6.01 -6.61 -2.02
N GLY A 36 6.31 -5.81 -3.04
CA GLY A 36 7.60 -5.89 -3.74
C GLY A 36 8.80 -5.49 -2.88
N LEU A 37 8.63 -4.49 -1.99
CA LEU A 37 9.68 -4.11 -1.03
C LEU A 37 9.93 -5.19 0.02
N ILE A 38 8.88 -5.83 0.52
CA ILE A 38 8.96 -6.97 1.44
C ILE A 38 9.71 -8.13 0.78
N ALA A 39 9.35 -8.49 -0.44
CA ALA A 39 10.02 -9.57 -1.17
C ALA A 39 11.48 -9.26 -1.52
N ALA A 40 11.87 -7.98 -1.54
CA ALA A 40 13.25 -7.54 -1.70
C ALA A 40 14.01 -7.39 -0.37
N ASP A 41 13.43 -7.84 0.76
CA ASP A 41 13.96 -7.73 2.12
C ASP A 41 14.28 -6.27 2.53
N ARG A 42 13.52 -5.31 1.97
CA ARG A 42 13.70 -3.86 2.21
C ARG A 42 12.72 -3.30 3.24
N LEU A 43 11.73 -4.09 3.62
CA LEU A 43 10.68 -3.70 4.54
C LEU A 43 10.17 -4.92 5.29
N ASP A 44 10.02 -4.78 6.60
CA ASP A 44 9.41 -5.80 7.43
C ASP A 44 7.93 -6.03 7.00
N PRO A 45 7.52 -7.30 6.80
CA PRO A 45 6.16 -7.63 6.37
C PRO A 45 5.07 -7.03 7.25
N GLU A 46 5.24 -7.12 8.57
CA GLU A 46 4.24 -6.75 9.55
C GLU A 46 4.14 -5.23 9.67
N ALA A 47 5.28 -4.54 9.65
CA ALA A 47 5.36 -3.08 9.62
C ALA A 47 4.73 -2.50 8.33
N GLY A 48 4.98 -3.14 7.18
CA GLY A 48 4.42 -2.72 5.89
C GLY A 48 2.89 -2.86 5.86
N GLU A 49 2.36 -4.00 6.30
CA GLU A 49 0.92 -4.22 6.37
C GLU A 49 0.24 -3.28 7.36
N ARG A 50 0.80 -3.13 8.56
CA ARG A 50 0.25 -2.25 9.61
C ARG A 50 0.19 -0.80 9.14
N ALA A 51 1.24 -0.29 8.50
CA ALA A 51 1.27 1.06 7.97
C ALA A 51 0.17 1.32 6.92
N LEU A 52 -0.10 0.34 6.05
CA LEU A 52 -1.17 0.44 5.06
C LEU A 52 -2.56 0.43 5.71
N VAL A 53 -2.77 -0.44 6.70
CA VAL A 53 -4.05 -0.53 7.43
C VAL A 53 -4.34 0.76 8.18
N GLU A 54 -3.35 1.31 8.88
CA GLU A 54 -3.50 2.58 9.61
C GLU A 54 -3.78 3.75 8.66
N ALA A 55 -3.06 3.83 7.53
CA ALA A 55 -3.31 4.87 6.54
C ALA A 55 -4.72 4.75 5.93
N ALA A 56 -5.15 3.53 5.59
CA ALA A 56 -6.49 3.29 5.08
C ALA A 56 -7.58 3.64 6.09
N ALA A 57 -7.39 3.30 7.37
CA ALA A 57 -8.33 3.62 8.44
C ALA A 57 -8.46 5.14 8.67
N ARG A 58 -7.37 5.92 8.52
CA ARG A 58 -7.42 7.39 8.60
C ARG A 58 -8.20 8.02 7.45
N VAL A 59 -8.12 7.44 6.26
CA VAL A 59 -8.77 7.96 5.04
C VAL A 59 -10.24 7.54 4.96
N ARG A 60 -10.57 6.31 5.38
CA ARG A 60 -11.93 5.74 5.37
C ARG A 60 -12.14 4.82 6.60
N PRO A 61 -12.44 5.38 7.78
CA PRO A 61 -12.57 4.60 9.02
C PRO A 61 -13.70 3.54 8.99
N GLY A 62 -14.71 3.72 8.14
CA GLY A 62 -15.79 2.75 7.95
C GLY A 62 -15.53 1.63 6.93
N GLN A 63 -14.37 1.62 6.25
CA GLN A 63 -14.06 0.65 5.19
C GLN A 63 -12.85 -0.25 5.49
N THR A 64 -12.48 -0.39 6.76
CA THR A 64 -11.28 -1.13 7.20
C THR A 64 -11.26 -2.58 6.71
N GLU A 65 -12.38 -3.31 6.78
CA GLU A 65 -12.46 -4.70 6.29
C GLU A 65 -12.31 -4.81 4.77
N ARG A 66 -12.83 -3.83 4.01
CA ARG A 66 -12.60 -3.75 2.57
C ARG A 66 -11.13 -3.42 2.28
N ALA A 67 -10.54 -2.50 3.04
CA ALA A 67 -9.15 -2.11 2.91
C ALA A 67 -8.20 -3.28 3.17
N ARG A 68 -8.44 -4.08 4.22
CA ARG A 68 -7.65 -5.28 4.54
C ARG A 68 -7.62 -6.29 3.40
N ARG A 69 -8.76 -6.55 2.76
CA ARG A 69 -8.83 -7.44 1.58
C ARG A 69 -8.01 -6.92 0.41
N ILE A 70 -8.09 -5.61 0.13
CA ILE A 70 -7.31 -4.97 -0.94
C ILE A 70 -5.81 -5.03 -0.63
N ILE A 71 -5.44 -4.76 0.63
CA ILE A 71 -4.05 -4.80 1.11
C ILE A 71 -3.50 -6.21 0.98
N SER A 72 -4.20 -7.23 1.49
CA SER A 72 -3.75 -8.62 1.42
C SER A 72 -3.54 -9.09 -0.03
N SER A 73 -4.50 -8.81 -0.92
CA SER A 73 -4.38 -9.14 -2.34
C SER A 73 -3.22 -8.40 -3.02
N GLY A 74 -3.07 -7.10 -2.77
CA GLY A 74 -2.00 -6.29 -3.33
C GLY A 74 -0.62 -6.72 -2.84
N LEU A 75 -0.47 -7.01 -1.53
CA LEU A 75 0.78 -7.53 -0.94
C LEU A 75 1.17 -8.86 -1.57
N ALA A 76 0.22 -9.80 -1.69
CA ALA A 76 0.46 -11.10 -2.31
C ALA A 76 0.96 -10.95 -3.75
N ALA A 77 0.27 -10.12 -4.56
CA ALA A 77 0.69 -9.82 -5.93
C ALA A 77 2.07 -9.15 -5.99
N GLY A 78 2.31 -8.15 -5.14
CA GLY A 78 3.59 -7.43 -5.08
C GLY A 78 4.76 -8.33 -4.70
N ARG A 79 4.56 -9.28 -3.78
CA ARG A 79 5.60 -10.22 -3.34
C ARG A 79 6.12 -11.10 -4.48
N THR A 80 5.32 -11.32 -5.52
CA THR A 80 5.76 -12.06 -6.72
C THR A 80 6.77 -11.27 -7.58
N ARG A 81 6.92 -9.97 -7.35
CA ARG A 81 7.81 -9.09 -8.12
C ARG A 81 8.66 -8.21 -7.20
N PRO A 82 9.77 -8.76 -6.67
CA PRO A 82 10.66 -8.03 -5.78
C PRO A 82 11.10 -6.69 -6.38
N LEU A 83 10.95 -5.61 -5.60
CA LEU A 83 11.34 -4.26 -6.00
C LEU A 83 12.71 -3.94 -5.42
N TYR A 84 13.74 -4.24 -6.20
CA TYR A 84 15.10 -3.78 -5.93
C TYR A 84 15.16 -2.28 -6.26
N ALA A 85 15.28 -1.42 -5.25
CA ALA A 85 15.58 -0.01 -5.44
C ALA A 85 16.98 0.13 -6.08
N GLY A 86 17.05 0.09 -7.41
CA GLY A 86 18.33 0.16 -8.12
C GLY A 86 18.34 -0.21 -9.60
N GLY A 87 17.26 -0.72 -10.19
CA GLY A 87 17.21 -0.97 -11.64
C GLY A 87 16.64 0.22 -12.38
N ARG A 88 17.49 1.13 -12.90
CA ARG A 88 17.06 1.89 -14.09
C ARG A 88 16.91 0.87 -15.22
N GLY A 89 15.68 0.64 -15.66
CA GLY A 89 15.37 0.12 -16.99
C GLY A 89 14.73 1.25 -17.78
#